data_AF-A0A1B9PDW2-F1
#
_entry.id   AF-A0A1B9PDW2-F1
#
_cell.length_a   1.000
_cell.length_b   1.000
_cell.length_c   1.000
_cell.angle_alpha   90.00
_cell.angle_beta   90.00
_cell.angle_gamma   90.00
#
_symmetry.space_group_name_H-M   'P 1'
#
loop_
_entity.id
_entity.type
_entity.pdbx_description
1 polymer ?
#
loop_
_entity_poly.entity_id
_entity_poly.type
_entity_poly.pdbx_seq_one_letter_code
_entity_poly.pdbx_strand_id
1 'polypeptide(L)'
;MDSFFSSEIILSNSTFFFFMTLLLTGFLHIPLWCGKNLSKIQWKKIDYLWPIVAGIGLMGTVSEVRSRVASDWADTEHTRAVLSLESINDYTVNQLNSFLCANDARVDEGIASQQSCLWLSESARYLQSINFNELPNVTFDSLPKITFSSDLIDSDVMWLQGMFDNYQTQKYVYESTVLETKKHPLEELFWYLSPYLICIAISVRVTKVSAELKMERQFE
;
A
#
# COMPACT_ATOMS: atom_id res chain seq x y z
N MET A 1 -1.19 -27.44 13.54
CA MET A 1 -0.66 -26.54 12.51
C MET A 1 -0.51 -25.22 13.23
N ASP A 2 0.70 -24.95 13.72
CA ASP A 2 0.96 -23.76 14.53
C ASP A 2 0.91 -22.55 13.59
N SER A 3 0.00 -21.61 13.86
CA SER A 3 -0.09 -20.37 13.10
C SER A 3 1.13 -19.50 13.39
N PHE A 4 1.52 -18.63 12.46
CA PHE A 4 2.60 -17.65 12.68
C PHE A 4 2.43 -16.85 14.00
N PHE A 5 1.18 -16.56 14.37
CA PHE A 5 0.86 -15.88 15.64
C PHE A 5 0.99 -16.77 16.88
N SER A 6 1.02 -18.10 16.73
CA SER A 6 1.33 -19.03 17.83
C SER A 6 2.83 -19.20 18.08
N SER A 7 3.69 -18.91 17.09
CA SER A 7 5.15 -18.89 17.26
C SER A 7 5.69 -17.52 17.68
N GLU A 8 5.06 -16.42 17.25
CA GLU A 8 5.53 -15.05 17.51
C GLU A 8 4.72 -14.36 18.62
N ILE A 9 4.99 -14.77 19.86
CA ILE A 9 4.21 -14.38 21.05
C ILE A 9 4.12 -12.85 21.25
N ILE A 10 5.18 -12.10 20.92
CA ILE A 10 5.21 -10.63 21.05
C ILE A 10 4.30 -9.92 20.04
N LEU A 11 4.28 -10.41 18.80
CA LEU A 11 3.46 -9.84 17.74
C LEU A 11 1.99 -10.27 17.88
N SER A 12 1.73 -11.33 18.63
CA SER A 12 0.38 -11.88 18.83
C SER A 12 -0.49 -11.06 19.81
N ASN A 13 0.11 -10.39 20.80
CA ASN A 13 -0.65 -9.68 21.84
C ASN A 13 0.10 -8.47 22.41
N SER A 14 -0.53 -7.30 22.34
CA SER A 14 0.00 -6.04 22.88
C SER A 14 0.27 -6.07 24.39
N THR A 15 -0.38 -6.95 25.16
CA THR A 15 -0.08 -7.11 26.58
C THR A 15 1.33 -7.65 26.82
N PHE A 16 1.87 -8.45 25.88
CA PHE A 16 3.19 -9.02 26.02
C PHE A 16 4.28 -7.94 25.94
N PHE A 17 4.08 -6.91 25.12
CA PHE A 17 4.95 -5.72 25.09
C PHE A 17 5.06 -5.08 26.49
N PHE A 18 3.93 -4.92 27.19
CA PHE A 18 3.91 -4.38 28.54
C PHE A 18 4.67 -5.28 29.53
N PHE A 19 4.38 -6.58 29.55
CA PHE A 19 5.05 -7.52 30.46
C PHE A 19 6.54 -7.64 30.18
N MET A 20 6.97 -7.66 28.92
CA MET A 20 8.39 -7.69 28.57
C MET A 20 9.10 -6.41 28.98
N THR A 21 8.49 -5.24 28.76
CA THR A 21 9.06 -3.98 29.23
C THR A 21 9.22 -3.99 30.75
N LEU A 22 8.22 -4.48 31.48
CA LEU A 22 8.28 -4.58 32.95
C LEU A 22 9.36 -5.56 33.41
N LEU A 23 9.43 -6.76 32.80
CA LEU A 23 10.43 -7.78 33.11
C LEU A 23 11.85 -7.26 32.85
N LEU A 24 12.07 -6.65 31.69
CA LEU A 24 13.38 -6.13 31.28
C LEU A 24 13.80 -4.93 32.13
N THR A 25 12.85 -4.07 32.48
CA THR A 25 13.05 -3.01 33.48
C THR A 25 13.46 -3.62 34.82
N GLY A 26 12.70 -4.58 35.34
CA GLY A 26 13.02 -5.26 36.60
C GLY A 26 14.41 -5.89 36.59
N PHE A 27 14.75 -6.60 35.53
CA PHE A 27 16.06 -7.21 35.32
C PHE A 27 17.20 -6.18 35.34
N LEU A 28 17.04 -5.07 34.62
CA LEU A 28 18.04 -3.99 34.58
C LEU A 28 18.19 -3.26 35.93
N HIS A 29 17.19 -3.33 36.81
CA HIS A 29 17.28 -2.76 38.17
C HIS A 29 17.97 -3.68 39.19
N ILE A 30 18.15 -4.98 38.91
CA ILE A 30 18.80 -5.93 39.83
C ILE A 30 20.20 -5.44 40.26
N PRO A 31 21.10 -4.98 39.36
CA PRO A 31 22.41 -4.47 39.76
C PRO A 31 22.30 -3.25 40.70
N LEU A 32 21.34 -2.35 40.43
CA LEU A 32 21.11 -1.17 41.25
C LEU A 32 20.66 -1.57 42.67
N TRP A 33 19.80 -2.59 42.80
CA TRP A 33 19.39 -3.13 44.10
C TRP A 33 20.54 -3.81 44.84
N CYS A 34 21.42 -4.52 44.13
CA CYS A 34 22.65 -5.10 44.69
C CYS A 34 23.74 -4.06 45.01
N GLY A 35 23.45 -2.76 44.93
CA GLY A 35 24.39 -1.68 45.25
C GLY A 35 25.45 -1.42 44.17
N LYS A 36 25.36 -2.07 43.01
CA LYS A 36 26.25 -1.83 41.87
C LYS A 36 25.64 -0.76 40.97
N ASN A 37 26.26 0.42 40.94
CA ASN A 37 25.88 1.49 40.03
C ASN A 37 27.00 1.78 39.02
N LEU A 38 26.63 2.23 37.83
CA LEU A 38 27.57 2.69 36.82
C LEU A 38 28.07 4.10 37.16
N SER A 39 29.26 4.43 36.68
CA SER A 39 29.82 5.79 36.78
C SER A 39 29.06 6.78 35.90
N LYS A 40 29.20 8.08 36.21
CA LYS A 40 28.60 9.18 35.43
C LYS A 40 28.95 9.13 33.94
N ILE A 41 30.20 8.74 33.61
CA ILE A 41 30.65 8.61 32.22
C ILE A 41 29.96 7.43 31.52
N GLN A 42 29.76 6.31 32.21
CA GLN A 42 29.08 5.14 31.65
C GLN A 42 27.60 5.41 31.41
N TRP A 43 26.91 6.08 32.34
CA TRP A 43 25.52 6.52 32.12
C TRP A 43 25.40 7.50 30.96
N LYS A 44 26.38 8.39 30.77
CA LYS A 44 26.42 9.28 29.62
C LYS A 44 26.58 8.53 28.29
N LYS A 45 27.32 7.41 28.25
CA LYS A 45 27.37 6.55 27.05
C LYS A 45 26.02 5.89 26.75
N ILE A 46 25.33 5.43 27.79
CA ILE A 46 23.99 4.85 27.65
C ILE A 46 22.99 5.88 27.11
N ASP A 47 23.13 7.16 27.51
CA ASP A 47 22.32 8.28 27.00
C ASP A 47 22.42 8.48 25.48
N TYR A 48 23.56 8.14 24.87
CA TYR A 48 23.70 8.16 23.41
C TYR A 48 23.20 6.86 22.76
N LEU A 49 23.26 5.72 23.47
CA LEU A 49 22.89 4.43 22.92
C LEU A 49 21.38 4.22 22.84
N TRP A 50 20.63 4.53 23.92
CA TRP A 50 19.19 4.27 23.95
C TRP A 50 18.39 5.01 22.85
N PRO A 51 18.68 6.28 22.46
CA PRO A 51 17.93 6.92 21.39
C PRO A 51 18.25 6.33 20.01
N ILE A 52 19.46 5.79 19.81
CA ILE A 52 19.82 5.07 18.57
C ILE A 52 18.99 3.79 18.46
N VAL A 53 18.94 3.01 19.55
CA VAL A 53 18.13 1.79 19.62
C VAL A 53 16.65 2.09 19.42
N ALA A 54 16.13 3.14 20.07
CA ALA A 54 14.76 3.61 19.87
C ALA A 54 14.51 4.04 18.42
N GLY A 55 15.46 4.75 17.80
CA GLY A 55 15.37 5.19 16.41
C GLY A 55 15.25 4.02 15.43
N ILE A 56 16.07 2.98 15.58
CA ILE A 56 15.99 1.75 14.77
C ILE A 56 14.64 1.06 15.00
N GLY A 57 14.19 0.99 16.26
CA GLY A 57 12.87 0.44 16.59
C GLY A 57 11.74 1.21 15.88
N LEU A 58 11.78 2.54 15.92
CA LEU A 58 10.80 3.38 15.23
C LEU A 58 10.83 3.21 13.71
N MET A 59 12.00 3.06 13.09
CA MET A 59 12.09 2.78 11.65
C MET A 59 11.33 1.52 11.26
N GLY A 60 11.43 0.45 12.06
CA GLY A 60 10.64 -0.77 11.85
C GLY A 60 9.13 -0.54 11.94
N THR A 61 8.67 0.29 12.89
CA THR A 61 7.25 0.66 12.98
C THR A 61 6.77 1.51 11.80
N VAL A 62 7.60 2.43 11.31
CA VAL A 62 7.29 3.27 10.14
C VAL A 62 7.17 2.41 8.89
N SER A 63 8.06 1.43 8.70
CA SER A 63 7.99 0.49 7.58
C SER A 63 6.70 -0.34 7.62
N GLU A 64 6.25 -0.81 8.80
CA GLU A 64 4.96 -1.50 8.95
C GLU A 64 3.79 -0.61 8.57
N VAL A 65 3.74 0.61 9.11
CA VAL A 65 2.65 1.54 8.83
C VAL A 65 2.61 1.87 7.34
N ARG A 66 3.78 2.13 6.71
CA ARG A 66 3.89 2.38 5.26
C ARG A 66 3.34 1.19 4.46
N SER A 67 3.81 -0.02 4.74
CA SER A 67 3.41 -1.25 4.04
C SER A 67 1.92 -1.53 4.19
N ARG A 68 1.36 -1.36 5.39
CA ARG A 68 -0.07 -1.53 5.66
C ARG A 68 -0.92 -0.49 4.95
N VAL A 69 -0.55 0.79 5.05
CA VAL A 69 -1.25 1.88 4.37
C VAL A 69 -1.21 1.65 2.86
N ALA A 70 -0.04 1.32 2.29
CA ALA A 70 0.08 1.00 0.87
C ALA A 70 -0.82 -0.18 0.46
N SER A 71 -0.96 -1.21 1.30
CA SER A 71 -1.87 -2.33 1.00
C SER A 71 -3.33 -1.88 0.93
N ASP A 72 -3.79 -1.08 1.90
CA ASP A 72 -5.16 -0.58 1.93
C ASP A 72 -5.46 0.35 0.74
N TRP A 73 -4.48 1.17 0.33
CA TRP A 73 -4.58 2.02 -0.85
C TRP A 73 -4.55 1.22 -2.15
N ALA A 74 -3.71 0.18 -2.24
CA ALA A 74 -3.60 -0.66 -3.43
C ALA A 74 -4.95 -1.34 -3.77
N ASP A 75 -5.71 -1.82 -2.78
CA ASP A 75 -7.04 -2.40 -3.01
C ASP A 75 -8.03 -1.36 -3.58
N THR A 76 -7.96 -0.13 -3.07
CA THR A 76 -8.79 0.99 -3.55
C THR A 76 -8.41 1.38 -4.97
N GLU A 77 -7.12 1.47 -5.27
CA GLU A 77 -6.58 1.82 -6.58
C GLU A 77 -6.84 0.74 -7.62
N HIS A 78 -6.74 -0.53 -7.22
CA HIS A 78 -7.15 -1.68 -8.04
C HIS A 78 -8.61 -1.53 -8.46
N THR A 79 -9.50 -1.31 -7.48
CA THR A 79 -10.94 -1.13 -7.75
C THR A 79 -11.19 0.04 -8.70
N ARG A 80 -10.48 1.17 -8.54
CA ARG A 80 -10.59 2.32 -9.45
C ARG A 80 -10.19 1.96 -10.88
N ALA A 81 -9.06 1.29 -11.05
CA ALA A 81 -8.57 0.90 -12.37
C ALA A 81 -9.52 -0.11 -13.04
N VAL A 82 -10.09 -1.05 -12.29
CA VAL A 82 -11.13 -1.97 -12.78
C VAL A 82 -12.37 -1.19 -13.22
N LEU A 83 -12.90 -0.32 -12.37
CA LEU A 83 -14.07 0.52 -12.68
C LEU A 83 -13.84 1.40 -13.92
N SER A 84 -12.60 1.83 -14.17
CA SER A 84 -12.27 2.57 -15.40
C SER A 84 -12.46 1.70 -16.65
N LEU A 85 -12.04 0.43 -16.63
CA LEU A 85 -12.27 -0.51 -17.74
C LEU A 85 -13.75 -0.88 -17.89
N GLU A 86 -14.45 -1.11 -16.76
CA GLU A 86 -15.89 -1.35 -16.77
C GLU A 86 -16.64 -0.16 -17.38
N SER A 87 -16.27 1.07 -17.03
CA SER A 87 -16.86 2.27 -17.62
C SER A 87 -16.60 2.38 -19.12
N ILE A 88 -15.41 2.02 -19.61
CA ILE A 88 -15.10 1.99 -21.05
C ILE A 88 -15.99 0.97 -21.75
N ASN A 89 -16.11 -0.23 -21.19
CA ASN A 89 -16.96 -1.29 -21.72
C ASN A 89 -18.43 -0.89 -21.74
N ASP A 90 -18.96 -0.39 -20.62
CA ASP A 90 -20.35 0.02 -20.49
C ASP A 90 -20.69 1.15 -21.47
N TYR A 91 -19.80 2.14 -21.62
CA TYR A 91 -19.96 3.17 -22.63
C TYR A 91 -20.02 2.58 -24.04
N THR A 92 -19.06 1.72 -24.39
CA THR A 92 -18.96 1.11 -25.73
C THR A 92 -20.20 0.25 -26.04
N VAL A 93 -20.68 -0.53 -25.07
CA VAL A 93 -21.90 -1.34 -25.20
C VAL A 93 -23.14 -0.46 -25.30
N ASN A 94 -23.22 0.62 -24.51
CA ASN A 94 -24.35 1.55 -24.58
C ASN A 94 -24.42 2.27 -25.93
N GLN A 95 -23.28 2.55 -26.57
CA GLN A 95 -23.26 3.12 -27.92
C GLN A 95 -23.85 2.18 -28.98
N LEU A 96 -23.90 0.86 -28.74
CA LEU A 96 -24.61 -0.07 -29.63
C LEU A 96 -26.14 0.11 -29.60
N ASN A 97 -26.68 0.71 -28.55
CA ASN A 97 -28.09 1.07 -28.46
C ASN A 97 -28.38 2.49 -28.98
N SER A 98 -27.35 3.23 -29.40
CA SER A 98 -27.50 4.58 -29.96
C SER A 98 -28.07 4.54 -31.38
N PHE A 99 -28.39 5.72 -31.92
CA PHE A 99 -28.85 5.88 -33.30
C PHE A 99 -27.82 5.39 -34.34
N LEU A 100 -26.54 5.21 -33.98
CA LEU A 100 -25.49 4.72 -34.89
C LEU A 100 -25.68 3.24 -35.25
N CYS A 101 -26.27 2.47 -34.34
CA CYS A 101 -26.46 1.02 -34.47
C CYS A 101 -27.93 0.60 -34.44
N ALA A 102 -28.82 1.49 -33.99
CA ALA A 102 -30.25 1.29 -34.11
C ALA A 102 -30.67 1.44 -35.58
N ASN A 103 -31.40 0.47 -36.11
CA ASN A 103 -32.06 0.55 -37.43
C ASN A 103 -33.20 1.60 -37.41
N ASP A 104 -32.89 2.86 -37.09
CA ASP A 104 -33.84 3.98 -37.14
C ASP A 104 -33.89 4.53 -38.56
N ALA A 105 -35.08 4.51 -39.16
CA ALA A 105 -35.36 4.98 -40.52
C ALA A 105 -35.05 6.48 -40.77
N ARG A 106 -34.64 7.22 -39.74
CA ARG A 106 -34.22 8.64 -39.82
C ARG A 106 -32.72 8.82 -40.04
N VAL A 107 -31.92 7.77 -39.88
CA VAL A 107 -30.48 7.80 -40.10
C VAL A 107 -30.23 7.33 -41.53
N ASP A 108 -29.53 8.15 -42.31
CA ASP A 108 -29.07 7.76 -43.64
C ASP A 108 -28.32 6.41 -43.49
N GLU A 109 -28.78 5.35 -44.18
CA GLU A 109 -28.13 4.03 -44.26
C GLU A 109 -26.78 4.11 -45.00
N GLY A 110 -26.04 5.20 -44.78
CA GLY A 110 -24.75 5.46 -45.38
C GLY A 110 -23.73 4.44 -44.87
N ILE A 111 -22.84 4.06 -45.78
CA ILE A 111 -21.73 3.14 -45.53
C ILE A 111 -20.94 3.52 -44.25
N ALA A 112 -20.82 4.82 -43.96
CA ALA A 112 -20.13 5.34 -42.78
C ALA A 112 -20.80 4.96 -41.44
N SER A 113 -22.14 4.96 -41.36
CA SER A 113 -22.87 4.55 -40.14
C SER A 113 -22.73 3.05 -39.90
N GLN A 114 -22.85 2.24 -40.97
CA GLN A 114 -22.66 0.79 -40.89
C GLN A 114 -21.24 0.43 -40.43
N GLN A 115 -20.21 1.07 -41.00
CA GLN A 115 -18.82 0.85 -40.60
C GLN A 115 -18.53 1.29 -39.16
N SER A 116 -19.11 2.42 -38.73
CA SER A 116 -19.03 2.91 -37.36
C SER A 116 -19.64 1.92 -36.36
N CYS A 117 -20.83 1.39 -36.66
CA CYS A 117 -21.50 0.41 -35.81
C CYS A 117 -20.71 -0.91 -35.74
N LEU A 118 -20.16 -1.38 -36.87
CA LEU A 118 -19.32 -2.57 -36.90
C LEU A 118 -18.09 -2.41 -36.00
N TRP A 119 -17.41 -1.25 -36.08
CA TRP A 119 -16.26 -0.96 -35.23
C TRP A 119 -16.60 -0.93 -33.74
N LEU A 120 -17.71 -0.27 -33.36
CA LEU A 120 -18.19 -0.26 -31.97
C LEU A 120 -18.54 -1.67 -31.50
N SER A 121 -19.18 -2.49 -32.34
CA SER A 121 -19.56 -3.86 -31.99
C SER A 121 -18.34 -4.76 -31.79
N GLU A 122 -17.32 -4.63 -32.63
CA GLU A 122 -16.07 -5.38 -32.49
C GLU A 122 -15.27 -4.92 -31.26
N SER A 123 -15.24 -3.61 -31.00
CA SER A 123 -14.63 -3.02 -29.80
C SER A 123 -15.30 -3.51 -28.51
N ALA A 124 -16.64 -3.52 -28.48
CA ALA A 124 -17.40 -4.05 -27.34
C ALA A 124 -17.12 -5.55 -27.12
N ARG A 125 -17.10 -6.36 -28.19
CA ARG A 125 -16.79 -7.79 -28.11
C ARG A 125 -15.37 -8.03 -27.59
N TYR A 126 -14.40 -7.23 -28.04
CA TYR A 126 -13.04 -7.29 -27.53
C TYR A 126 -12.98 -6.98 -26.03
N LEU A 127 -13.58 -5.87 -25.59
CA LEU A 127 -13.60 -5.48 -24.18
C LEU A 127 -14.27 -6.53 -23.28
N GLN A 128 -15.41 -7.10 -23.72
CA GLN A 128 -16.10 -8.17 -22.99
C GLN A 128 -15.29 -9.47 -22.87
N SER A 129 -14.30 -9.69 -23.74
CA SER A 129 -13.43 -10.88 -23.70
C SER A 129 -12.30 -10.77 -22.69
N ILE A 130 -12.07 -9.59 -22.14
CA ILE A 130 -10.94 -9.28 -21.27
C ILE A 130 -11.34 -9.43 -19.81
N ASN A 131 -10.48 -10.04 -19.00
CA ASN A 131 -10.66 -10.07 -17.55
C ASN A 131 -10.14 -8.76 -16.91
N PHE A 132 -11.05 -7.85 -16.57
CA PHE A 132 -10.67 -6.54 -16.01
C PHE A 132 -9.99 -6.65 -14.64
N ASN A 133 -10.28 -7.69 -13.86
CA ASN A 133 -9.65 -7.90 -12.54
C ASN A 133 -8.13 -8.09 -12.61
N GLU A 134 -7.60 -8.52 -13.76
CA GLU A 134 -6.17 -8.72 -14.00
C GLU A 134 -5.44 -7.43 -14.40
N LEU A 135 -6.15 -6.30 -14.54
CA LEU A 135 -5.59 -5.02 -15.00
C LEU A 135 -4.66 -5.16 -16.22
N PRO A 136 -5.17 -5.71 -17.34
CA PRO A 136 -4.35 -6.06 -18.50
C PRO A 136 -3.76 -4.82 -19.17
N ASN A 137 -2.67 -4.98 -19.93
CA ASN A 137 -2.06 -3.84 -20.61
C ASN A 137 -2.81 -3.46 -21.89
N VAL A 138 -3.99 -2.86 -21.74
CA VAL A 138 -4.87 -2.45 -22.84
C VAL A 138 -4.84 -0.94 -23.04
N THR A 139 -4.71 -0.53 -24.29
CA THR A 139 -4.73 0.87 -24.72
C THR A 139 -5.82 1.07 -25.77
N PHE A 140 -6.09 2.31 -26.16
CA PHE A 140 -7.00 2.59 -27.28
C PHE A 140 -6.58 1.85 -28.57
N ASP A 141 -5.27 1.76 -28.84
CA ASP A 141 -4.72 1.04 -29.99
C ASP A 141 -4.94 -0.48 -29.95
N SER A 142 -5.40 -1.01 -28.82
CA SER A 142 -5.79 -2.43 -28.69
C SER A 142 -7.17 -2.71 -29.28
N LEU A 143 -7.98 -1.67 -29.51
CA LEU A 143 -9.26 -1.80 -30.21
C LEU A 143 -9.04 -2.09 -31.71
N PRO A 144 -10.05 -2.63 -32.42
CA PRO A 144 -10.02 -2.76 -33.87
C PRO A 144 -9.60 -1.45 -34.54
N LYS A 145 -8.74 -1.54 -35.57
CA LYS A 145 -8.28 -0.34 -36.27
C LYS A 145 -9.43 0.28 -37.06
N ILE A 146 -9.60 1.60 -36.90
CA ILE A 146 -10.52 2.38 -37.72
C ILE A 146 -9.93 2.48 -39.13
N THR A 147 -10.60 1.89 -40.11
CA THR A 147 -10.18 1.85 -41.54
C THR A 147 -11.06 2.71 -42.45
N PHE A 148 -12.02 3.42 -41.85
CA PHE A 148 -13.00 4.27 -42.53
C PHE A 148 -12.90 5.71 -42.00
N SER A 149 -13.49 6.65 -42.74
CA SER A 149 -13.62 8.05 -42.32
C SER A 149 -15.06 8.30 -41.93
N SER A 150 -15.31 8.69 -40.68
CA SER A 150 -16.65 9.06 -40.22
C SER A 150 -16.61 10.01 -39.03
N ASP A 151 -17.13 11.21 -39.23
CA ASP A 151 -17.28 12.22 -38.18
C ASP A 151 -18.32 11.80 -37.11
N LEU A 152 -19.07 10.72 -37.36
CA LEU A 152 -20.12 10.22 -36.47
C LEU A 152 -19.57 9.65 -35.16
N ILE A 153 -18.32 9.17 -35.16
CA ILE A 153 -17.67 8.53 -34.01
C ILE A 153 -16.54 9.36 -33.43
N ASP A 154 -16.27 10.56 -33.94
CA ASP A 154 -15.14 11.39 -33.47
C ASP A 154 -15.23 11.66 -31.96
N SER A 155 -16.44 11.95 -31.45
CA SER A 155 -16.67 12.14 -30.02
C SER A 155 -16.45 10.85 -29.22
N ASP A 156 -16.86 9.69 -29.76
CA ASP A 156 -16.67 8.39 -29.10
C ASP A 156 -15.19 8.03 -29.04
N VAL A 157 -14.46 8.25 -30.14
CA VAL A 157 -13.02 8.02 -30.26
C VAL A 157 -12.26 8.90 -29.27
N MET A 158 -12.56 10.20 -29.22
CA MET A 158 -11.94 11.12 -28.26
C MET A 158 -12.21 10.72 -26.81
N TRP A 159 -13.45 10.32 -26.50
CA TRP A 159 -13.82 9.88 -25.15
C TRP A 159 -13.07 8.59 -24.78
N LEU A 160 -13.07 7.59 -25.67
CA LEU A 160 -12.40 6.31 -25.46
C LEU A 160 -10.90 6.49 -25.27
N GLN A 161 -10.24 7.29 -26.11
CA GLN A 161 -8.82 7.62 -25.96
C GLN A 161 -8.51 8.20 -24.58
N GLY A 162 -9.25 9.24 -24.17
CA GLY A 162 -9.05 9.86 -22.86
C GLY A 162 -9.30 8.90 -21.69
N MET A 163 -10.27 7.99 -21.83
CA MET A 163 -10.56 6.99 -20.81
C MET A 163 -9.51 5.88 -20.73
N PHE A 164 -8.95 5.45 -21.87
CA PHE A 164 -7.81 4.52 -21.87
C PHE A 164 -6.56 5.17 -21.27
N ASP A 165 -6.29 6.45 -21.54
CA ASP A 165 -5.17 7.17 -20.91
C ASP A 165 -5.35 7.31 -19.39
N ASN A 166 -6.58 7.59 -18.96
CA ASN A 166 -6.94 7.60 -17.54
C ASN A 166 -6.77 6.22 -16.90
N TYR A 167 -7.22 5.15 -17.57
CA TYR A 167 -7.00 3.78 -17.13
C TYR A 167 -5.51 3.47 -16.95
N GLN A 168 -4.66 3.82 -17.92
CA GLN A 168 -3.22 3.60 -17.86
C GLN A 168 -2.58 4.37 -16.70
N THR A 169 -3.04 5.60 -16.45
CA THR A 169 -2.59 6.40 -15.30
C THR A 169 -2.97 5.72 -13.99
N GLN A 170 -4.21 5.25 -13.85
CA GLN A 170 -4.67 4.57 -12.64
C GLN A 170 -3.95 3.23 -12.41
N LYS A 171 -3.73 2.46 -13.48
CA LYS A 171 -2.95 1.23 -13.44
C LYS A 171 -1.52 1.48 -12.97
N TYR A 172 -0.85 2.49 -13.53
CA TYR A 172 0.50 2.85 -13.11
C TYR A 172 0.56 3.23 -11.62
N VAL A 173 -0.41 4.02 -11.15
CA VAL A 173 -0.52 4.37 -9.73
C VAL A 173 -0.67 3.11 -8.87
N TYR A 174 -1.61 2.22 -9.20
CA TYR A 174 -1.78 0.94 -8.51
C TYR A 174 -0.48 0.12 -8.47
N GLU A 175 0.18 -0.06 -9.62
CA GLU A 175 1.43 -0.82 -9.71
C GLU A 175 2.54 -0.20 -8.85
N SER A 176 2.63 1.13 -8.80
CA SER A 176 3.58 1.83 -7.95
C SER A 176 3.29 1.65 -6.47
N THR A 177 2.02 1.70 -6.06
CA THR A 177 1.60 1.46 -4.67
C THR A 177 1.85 0.01 -4.25
N VAL A 178 1.62 -0.96 -5.15
CA VAL A 178 1.94 -2.37 -4.90
C VAL A 178 3.44 -2.57 -4.63
N LEU A 179 4.32 -1.83 -5.30
CA LEU A 179 5.75 -1.89 -4.99
C LEU A 179 6.06 -1.38 -3.58
N GLU A 180 5.35 -0.35 -3.12
CA GLU A 180 5.50 0.18 -1.75
C GLU A 180 4.99 -0.79 -0.67
N THR A 181 4.10 -1.73 -0.98
CA THR A 181 3.72 -2.79 -0.01
C THR A 181 4.90 -3.66 0.39
N LYS A 182 5.90 -3.80 -0.49
CA LYS A 182 7.07 -4.64 -0.27
C LYS A 182 8.07 -3.92 0.64
N LYS A 183 8.50 -4.62 1.67
CA LYS A 183 9.55 -4.15 2.58
C LYS A 183 10.91 -4.47 1.96
N HIS A 184 11.85 -3.53 2.11
CA HIS A 184 13.25 -3.83 1.82
C HIS A 184 13.77 -4.88 2.83
N PRO A 185 14.70 -5.79 2.49
CA PRO A 185 15.15 -6.85 3.41
C PRO A 185 15.67 -6.34 4.77
N LEU A 186 16.33 -5.18 4.78
CA LEU A 186 16.77 -4.53 6.02
C LEU A 186 15.60 -3.97 6.84
N GLU A 187 14.56 -3.47 6.17
CA GLU A 187 13.34 -3.00 6.85
C GLU A 187 12.59 -4.16 7.49
N GLU A 188 12.58 -5.34 6.86
CA GLU A 188 11.96 -6.54 7.42
C GLU A 188 12.64 -6.98 8.73
N LEU A 189 13.97 -6.91 8.79
CA LEU A 189 14.71 -7.14 10.02
C LEU A 189 14.36 -6.12 11.11
N PHE A 190 14.34 -4.83 10.77
CA PHE A 190 14.01 -3.76 11.72
C PHE A 190 12.57 -3.82 12.18
N TRP A 191 11.64 -4.17 11.29
CA TRP A 191 10.24 -4.42 11.60
C TRP A 191 10.11 -5.52 12.66
N TYR A 192 10.76 -6.67 12.44
CA TYR A 192 10.70 -7.79 13.36
C TYR A 192 11.30 -7.46 14.72
N LEU A 193 12.45 -6.78 14.75
CA LEU A 193 13.14 -6.39 15.99
C LEU A 193 12.52 -5.18 16.69
N SER A 194 11.73 -4.38 15.98
CA SER A 194 11.16 -3.11 16.46
C SER A 194 10.54 -3.18 17.85
N PRO A 195 9.58 -4.09 18.14
CA PRO A 195 8.95 -4.14 19.46
C PRO A 195 9.96 -4.41 20.58
N TYR A 196 10.96 -5.26 20.33
CA TYR A 196 12.02 -5.58 21.29
C TYR A 196 12.94 -4.38 21.55
N LEU A 197 13.36 -3.70 20.48
CA LEU A 197 14.26 -2.54 20.58
C LEU A 197 13.58 -1.39 21.35
N ILE A 198 12.28 -1.19 21.14
CA ILE A 198 11.51 -0.19 21.89
C ILE A 198 11.40 -0.59 23.38
N CYS A 199 11.09 -1.86 23.69
CA CYS A 199 11.10 -2.35 25.08
C CYS A 199 12.44 -2.11 25.75
N ILE A 200 13.54 -2.42 25.07
CA ILE A 200 14.91 -2.21 25.56
C ILE A 200 15.17 -0.72 25.81
N ALA A 201 14.86 0.14 24.85
CA ALA A 201 15.11 1.58 24.97
C ALA A 201 14.34 2.19 26.15
N ILE A 202 13.05 1.85 26.31
CA ILE A 202 12.23 2.31 27.43
C ILE A 202 12.80 1.81 28.75
N SER A 203 13.09 0.51 28.84
CA SER A 203 13.59 -0.11 30.07
C SER A 203 14.93 0.51 30.50
N VAL A 204 15.86 0.70 29.55
CA VAL A 204 17.15 1.35 29.78
C VAL A 204 16.97 2.78 30.28
N ARG A 205 16.05 3.55 29.69
CA ARG A 205 15.78 4.93 30.11
C ARG A 205 15.23 4.99 31.53
N VAL A 206 14.28 4.12 31.87
CA VAL A 206 13.70 4.05 33.23
C VAL A 206 14.76 3.66 34.26
N THR A 207 15.59 2.66 33.95
CA THR A 207 16.70 2.25 34.83
C THR A 207 17.72 3.35 35.04
N LYS A 208 18.08 4.09 33.98
CA LYS A 208 18.99 5.23 34.09
C LYS A 208 18.47 6.27 35.06
N VAL A 209 17.23 6.72 34.89
CA VAL A 209 16.62 7.75 35.74
C VAL A 209 16.63 7.29 37.20
N SER A 210 16.28 6.03 37.44
CA SER A 210 16.31 5.44 38.79
C SER A 210 17.73 5.40 39.38
N ALA A 211 18.75 5.12 38.56
CA ALA A 211 20.14 5.12 38.99
C ALA A 211 20.66 6.53 39.33
N GLU A 212 20.28 7.53 38.54
CA GLU A 212 20.63 8.94 38.77
C GLU A 212 20.01 9.44 40.09
N LEU A 213 18.72 9.18 40.32
CA LEU A 213 18.04 9.52 41.58
C LEU A 213 18.66 8.84 42.80
N LYS A 214 19.11 7.58 42.66
CA LYS A 214 19.80 6.86 43.74
C LYS A 214 21.16 7.49 44.05
N MET A 215 21.89 7.97 43.05
CA MET A 215 23.15 8.68 43.27
C MET A 215 22.93 9.99 44.01
N GLU A 216 21.94 10.78 43.59
CA GLU A 216 21.63 12.07 44.23
C GLU A 216 21.28 11.90 45.71
N ARG A 217 20.44 10.90 46.06
CA ARG A 217 20.09 10.58 47.46
C ARG A 217 21.26 10.08 48.33
N GLN A 218 22.36 9.61 47.75
CA GLN A 218 23.52 9.17 48.52
C GLN A 218 24.44 10.34 48.93
N PHE A 219 24.24 11.52 48.35
CA PHE A 219 25.00 12.74 48.65
C PHE A 219 24.21 13.76 49.50
N GLU A 220 22.97 13.43 49.89
CA GLU A 220 22.20 14.10 50.95
C GLU A 220 22.43 13.41 52.31
#